data_AF-A0A519UG33-F1
#
_entry.id   AF-A0A519UG33-F1
#
_cell.length_a   1.000
_cell.length_b   1.000
_cell.length_c   1.000
_cell.angle_alpha   90.00
_cell.angle_beta   90.00
_cell.angle_gamma   90.00
#
_symmetry.space_group_name_H-M   'P 1'
#
loop_
_entity.id
_entity.type
_entity.pdbx_description
1 polymer ?
#
loop_
_entity_poly.entity_id
_entity_poly.type
_entity_poly.pdbx_seq_one_letter_code
_entity_poly.pdbx_strand_id
1 'polypeptide(L)'
;LLALLALLPALPAAAQGQLTRYQTGRAQLDQGHYAVAMQELEPLAQPVNHFAQAPAAGYLYAVAATRAGRWPEAEQMLNLVRNQYPTYPGLNEVLYLQGQVSFEQGDYDTALRTLGQLPAAQYAPLREAMQASYLARLQDRTTWQRLQKRYPQSKLIGRLYADFLAKSPTEADRRQLDALVTQFGLDRTRYAAALAAPAAAPRAVARKASYNVGVLLPFELQDPSWQTRRANQFVTDLYAGLRLAQDSLQRAGYAVQLFAYDTGADTLALKGVLALPELAGMDLLVGPVYKSGARLLARYAREHQIVCVNPLSQDGDLVADNLYHYLYAPSAATQGRAAAEFAATAFGTGRPAVLLHEGDKDDTDFA
;
A
#
# COMPACT_ATOMS: atom_id res chain seq x y z
N LEU A 1 -39.05 66.97 -31.59
CA LEU A 1 -38.35 67.27 -30.32
C LEU A 1 -39.12 66.54 -29.22
N LEU A 2 -38.61 65.41 -28.73
CA LEU A 2 -38.98 64.75 -27.46
C LEU A 2 -38.09 63.51 -27.32
N ALA A 3 -36.91 63.70 -26.74
CA ALA A 3 -36.05 62.61 -26.32
C ALA A 3 -36.36 62.30 -24.85
N LEU A 4 -36.96 61.13 -24.62
CA LEU A 4 -37.13 60.55 -23.29
C LEU A 4 -35.73 60.16 -22.76
N LEU A 5 -35.16 60.96 -21.87
CA LEU A 5 -34.04 60.52 -21.04
C LEU A 5 -34.61 59.62 -19.93
N ALA A 6 -34.41 58.31 -20.08
CA ALA A 6 -34.61 57.37 -19.00
C ALA A 6 -33.49 57.59 -17.96
N LEU A 7 -33.82 58.23 -16.84
CA LEU A 7 -32.98 58.23 -15.65
C LEU A 7 -32.94 56.79 -15.09
N LEU A 8 -31.82 56.11 -15.26
CA LEU A 8 -31.49 54.93 -14.47
C LEU A 8 -31.23 55.38 -13.02
N PRO A 9 -31.87 54.77 -12.01
CA PRO A 9 -31.62 55.14 -10.61
C PRO A 9 -30.18 54.79 -10.24
N ALA A 10 -29.43 55.78 -9.74
CA ALA A 10 -28.11 55.56 -9.17
C ALA A 10 -28.22 54.66 -7.93
N LEU A 11 -27.37 53.64 -7.85
CA LEU A 11 -27.29 52.75 -6.68
C LEU A 11 -26.92 53.57 -5.42
N PRO A 12 -27.49 53.27 -4.25
CA PRO A 12 -27.12 53.94 -3.00
C PRO A 12 -25.63 53.74 -2.68
N ALA A 13 -24.97 54.74 -2.08
CA ALA A 13 -23.52 54.76 -1.85
C ALA A 13 -22.99 53.53 -1.08
N ALA A 14 -23.79 52.96 -0.16
CA ALA A 14 -23.46 51.72 0.54
C ALA A 14 -23.35 50.51 -0.40
N ALA A 15 -24.23 50.41 -1.42
CA ALA A 15 -24.19 49.35 -2.41
C ALA A 15 -22.99 49.48 -3.37
N GLN A 16 -22.58 50.72 -3.68
CA GLN A 16 -21.35 50.97 -4.44
C GLN A 16 -20.10 50.54 -3.65
N GLY A 17 -20.03 50.85 -2.34
CA GLY A 17 -18.93 50.41 -1.49
C GLY A 17 -18.81 48.89 -1.39
N GLN A 18 -19.94 48.19 -1.22
CA GLN A 18 -19.98 46.72 -1.19
C GLN A 18 -19.52 46.10 -2.52
N LEU A 19 -19.93 46.68 -3.65
CA LEU A 19 -19.52 46.21 -4.97
C LEU A 19 -18.02 46.38 -5.21
N THR A 20 -17.45 47.53 -4.85
CA THR A 20 -16.00 47.76 -4.95
C THR A 20 -15.24 46.75 -4.09
N ARG A 21 -15.69 46.53 -2.86
CA ARG A 21 -15.07 45.56 -1.95
C ARG A 21 -15.13 44.13 -2.50
N TYR A 22 -16.26 43.74 -3.07
CA TYR A 22 -16.42 42.44 -3.74
C TYR A 22 -15.44 42.27 -4.91
N GLN A 23 -15.30 43.30 -5.75
CA GLN A 23 -14.36 43.29 -6.88
C GLN A 23 -12.90 43.18 -6.41
N THR A 24 -12.53 43.91 -5.36
CA THR A 24 -11.21 43.80 -4.73
C THR A 24 -10.97 42.39 -4.21
N GLY A 25 -11.91 41.82 -3.44
CA GLY A 25 -11.79 40.46 -2.92
C GLY A 25 -11.61 39.41 -4.02
N ARG A 26 -12.36 39.54 -5.12
CA ARG A 26 -12.21 38.68 -6.30
C ARG A 26 -10.83 38.85 -6.97
N ALA A 27 -10.37 40.08 -7.16
CA ALA A 27 -9.04 40.33 -7.74
C ALA A 27 -7.92 39.75 -6.89
N GLN A 28 -8.02 39.86 -5.56
CA GLN A 28 -7.04 39.27 -4.62
C GLN A 28 -7.05 37.75 -4.68
N LEU A 29 -8.22 37.11 -4.83
CA LEU A 29 -8.34 35.67 -5.03
C LEU A 29 -7.65 35.23 -6.33
N ASP A 30 -7.89 35.95 -7.43
CA ASP A 30 -7.30 35.67 -8.73
C ASP A 30 -5.76 35.82 -8.71
N GLN A 31 -5.23 36.73 -7.89
CA GLN A 31 -3.80 36.94 -7.64
C GLN A 31 -3.16 35.93 -6.67
N GLY A 32 -3.96 35.04 -6.05
CA GLY A 32 -3.46 34.08 -5.06
C GLY A 32 -3.30 34.62 -3.64
N HIS A 33 -3.72 35.87 -3.38
CA HIS A 33 -3.69 36.49 -2.06
C HIS A 33 -4.90 36.07 -1.22
N TYR A 34 -4.97 34.78 -0.88
CA TYR A 34 -6.17 34.17 -0.30
C TYR A 34 -6.61 34.77 1.04
N ALA A 35 -5.67 35.09 1.93
CA ALA A 35 -6.01 35.70 3.23
C ALA A 35 -6.67 37.08 3.08
N VAL A 36 -6.17 37.90 2.15
CA VAL A 36 -6.75 39.23 1.86
C VAL A 36 -8.11 39.07 1.20
N ALA A 37 -8.23 38.16 0.23
CA ALA A 37 -9.52 37.85 -0.39
C ALA A 37 -10.58 37.45 0.64
N MET A 38 -10.22 36.58 1.60
CA MET A 38 -11.10 36.19 2.69
C MET A 38 -11.55 37.39 3.54
N GLN A 39 -10.61 38.25 3.95
CA GLN A 39 -10.90 39.45 4.75
C GLN A 39 -11.85 40.43 4.04
N GLU A 40 -11.73 40.56 2.71
CA GLU A 40 -12.60 41.43 1.93
C GLU A 40 -14.00 40.84 1.70
N LEU A 41 -14.09 39.52 1.50
CA LEU A 41 -15.33 38.85 1.11
C LEU A 41 -16.20 38.42 2.30
N GLU A 42 -15.61 38.12 3.45
CA GLU A 42 -16.34 37.63 4.64
C GLU A 42 -17.53 38.50 5.07
N PRO A 43 -17.37 39.82 5.27
CA PRO A 43 -18.51 40.63 5.70
C PRO A 43 -19.59 40.67 4.62
N LEU A 44 -19.22 40.66 3.34
CA LEU A 44 -20.18 40.72 2.24
C LEU A 44 -21.06 39.47 2.14
N ALA A 45 -20.60 38.34 2.66
CA ALA A 45 -21.35 37.08 2.65
C ALA A 45 -22.49 37.04 3.68
N GLN A 46 -22.48 37.92 4.69
CA GLN A 46 -23.44 37.89 5.79
C GLN A 46 -24.83 38.43 5.37
N PRO A 47 -25.95 37.72 5.67
CA PRO A 47 -27.30 38.14 5.23
C PRO A 47 -27.71 39.52 5.73
N VAL A 48 -27.24 39.90 6.93
CA VAL A 48 -27.52 41.21 7.55
C VAL A 48 -27.04 42.40 6.72
N ASN A 49 -26.06 42.19 5.82
CA ASN A 49 -25.51 43.25 5.00
C ASN A 49 -26.32 43.49 3.72
N HIS A 50 -27.37 42.71 3.47
CA HIS A 50 -28.32 42.86 2.35
C HIS A 50 -27.65 43.06 0.98
N PHE A 51 -26.46 42.49 0.80
CA PHE A 51 -25.70 42.63 -0.44
C PHE A 51 -26.24 41.66 -1.50
N ALA A 52 -26.56 42.18 -2.68
CA ALA A 52 -27.16 41.39 -3.75
C ALA A 52 -26.30 40.19 -4.19
N GLN A 53 -24.97 40.28 -4.07
CA GLN A 53 -24.05 39.19 -4.42
C GLN A 53 -23.48 38.47 -3.19
N ALA A 54 -24.13 38.58 -2.03
CA ALA A 54 -23.71 37.91 -0.80
C ALA A 54 -23.43 36.40 -0.96
N PRO A 55 -24.28 35.58 -1.62
CA PRO A 55 -23.96 34.16 -1.82
C PRO A 55 -22.73 33.94 -2.71
N ALA A 56 -22.50 34.79 -3.71
CA ALA A 56 -21.32 34.71 -4.55
C ALA A 56 -20.06 35.13 -3.77
N ALA A 57 -20.15 36.14 -2.91
CA ALA A 57 -19.07 36.53 -2.00
C ALA A 57 -18.71 35.40 -1.03
N GLY A 58 -19.70 34.75 -0.43
CA GLY A 58 -19.49 33.59 0.43
C GLY A 58 -18.87 32.40 -0.32
N TYR A 59 -19.30 32.13 -1.55
CA TYR A 59 -18.67 31.11 -2.38
C TYR A 59 -17.20 31.44 -2.70
N LEU A 60 -16.89 32.67 -3.12
CA LEU A 60 -15.51 33.09 -3.40
C LEU A 60 -14.64 33.07 -2.13
N TYR A 61 -15.19 33.44 -0.97
CA TYR A 61 -14.51 33.28 0.32
C TYR A 61 -14.14 31.81 0.55
N ALA A 62 -15.09 30.89 0.35
CA ALA A 62 -14.84 29.46 0.53
C ALA A 62 -13.79 28.92 -0.45
N VAL A 63 -13.77 29.41 -1.69
CA VAL A 63 -12.71 29.08 -2.67
C VAL A 63 -11.34 29.57 -2.17
N ALA A 64 -11.27 30.80 -1.65
CA ALA A 64 -10.03 31.35 -1.08
C ALA A 64 -9.55 30.52 0.12
N ALA A 65 -10.46 30.20 1.05
CA ALA A 65 -10.17 29.38 2.23
C ALA A 65 -9.67 27.97 1.83
N THR A 66 -10.34 27.34 0.87
CA THR A 66 -9.94 26.03 0.29
C THR A 66 -8.52 26.09 -0.27
N ARG A 67 -8.21 27.11 -1.09
CA ARG A 67 -6.87 27.26 -1.68
C ARG A 67 -5.79 27.60 -0.64
N ALA A 68 -6.18 28.18 0.49
CA ALA A 68 -5.31 28.43 1.63
C ALA A 68 -5.16 27.21 2.57
N GLY A 69 -5.82 26.09 2.30
CA GLY A 69 -5.83 24.91 3.19
C GLY A 69 -6.63 25.11 4.48
N ARG A 70 -7.48 26.13 4.55
CA ARG A 70 -8.31 26.50 5.69
C ARG A 70 -9.67 25.81 5.61
N TRP A 71 -9.67 24.50 5.81
CA TRP A 71 -10.84 23.64 5.61
C TRP A 71 -12.03 23.97 6.54
N PRO A 72 -11.83 24.19 7.85
CA PRO A 72 -12.94 24.54 8.74
C PRO A 72 -13.66 25.83 8.33
N GLU A 73 -12.90 26.88 7.96
CA GLU A 73 -13.44 28.16 7.51
C GLU A 73 -14.17 28.04 6.18
N ALA A 74 -13.63 27.24 5.25
CA ALA A 74 -14.31 26.94 4.00
C ALA A 74 -15.65 26.22 4.25
N GLU A 75 -15.65 25.18 5.08
CA GLU A 75 -16.85 24.40 5.44
C GLU A 75 -17.91 25.29 6.11
N GLN A 76 -17.52 26.14 7.06
CA GLN A 76 -18.42 27.07 7.72
C GLN A 76 -19.09 28.02 6.72
N MET A 77 -18.31 28.62 5.82
CA MET A 77 -18.85 29.55 4.82
C MET A 77 -19.75 28.84 3.79
N LEU A 78 -19.39 27.64 3.36
CA LEU A 78 -20.23 26.86 2.43
C LEU A 78 -21.58 26.49 3.08
N ASN A 79 -21.58 26.14 4.36
CA ASN A 79 -22.80 25.90 5.13
C ASN A 79 -23.64 27.18 5.28
N LEU A 80 -23.01 28.33 5.53
CA LEU A 80 -23.71 29.62 5.52
C LEU A 80 -24.41 29.85 4.18
N VAL A 81 -23.69 29.68 3.06
CA VAL A 81 -24.27 29.93 1.73
C VAL A 81 -25.44 29.00 1.44
N ARG A 82 -25.30 27.70 1.74
CA ARG A 82 -26.37 26.71 1.52
C ARG A 82 -27.61 26.98 2.35
N ASN A 83 -27.43 27.37 3.62
CA ASN A 83 -28.54 27.51 4.55
C ASN A 83 -29.25 28.85 4.43
N GLN A 84 -28.52 29.93 4.14
CA GLN A 84 -29.06 31.29 4.09
C GLN A 84 -29.47 31.73 2.68
N TYR A 85 -28.92 31.11 1.62
CA TYR A 85 -29.20 31.46 0.23
C TYR A 85 -29.62 30.25 -0.63
N PRO A 86 -30.76 29.58 -0.30
CA PRO A 86 -31.20 28.36 -0.99
C PRO A 86 -31.63 28.55 -2.45
N THR A 87 -31.80 29.81 -2.90
CA THR A 87 -32.13 30.14 -4.31
C THR A 87 -30.90 30.57 -5.11
N TYR A 88 -29.69 30.46 -4.55
CA TYR A 88 -28.47 30.86 -5.24
C TYR A 88 -28.23 29.97 -6.48
N PRO A 89 -28.10 30.54 -7.69
CA PRO A 89 -27.90 29.74 -8.91
C PRO A 89 -26.65 28.86 -8.87
N GLY A 90 -25.61 29.28 -8.15
CA GLY A 90 -24.34 28.55 -8.03
C GLY A 90 -24.30 27.50 -6.92
N LEU A 91 -25.45 26.98 -6.47
CA LEU A 91 -25.49 26.00 -5.37
C LEU A 91 -24.83 24.66 -5.74
N ASN A 92 -24.81 24.29 -7.01
CA ASN A 92 -24.11 23.07 -7.44
C ASN A 92 -22.60 23.22 -7.26
N GLU A 93 -22.03 24.38 -7.56
CA GLU A 93 -20.62 24.69 -7.34
C GLU A 93 -20.28 24.70 -5.84
N VAL A 94 -21.17 25.24 -5.01
CA VAL A 94 -21.06 25.21 -3.55
C VAL A 94 -21.04 23.77 -3.03
N LEU A 95 -21.97 22.92 -3.48
CA LEU A 95 -22.03 21.51 -3.09
C LEU A 95 -20.80 20.73 -3.57
N TYR A 96 -20.32 21.00 -4.79
CA TYR A 96 -19.13 20.36 -5.34
C TYR A 96 -17.88 20.71 -4.52
N LEU A 97 -17.68 22.00 -4.22
CA LEU A 97 -16.57 22.47 -3.39
C LEU A 97 -16.66 21.92 -1.96
N GLN A 98 -17.86 21.88 -1.38
CA GLN A 98 -18.06 21.32 -0.04
C GLN A 98 -17.75 19.82 0.01
N GLY A 99 -18.09 19.07 -1.04
CA GLY A 99 -17.68 17.67 -1.17
C GLY A 99 -16.16 17.51 -1.12
N GLN A 100 -15.42 18.36 -1.82
CA GLN A 100 -13.96 18.38 -1.78
C GLN A 100 -13.42 18.73 -0.39
N VAL A 101 -13.94 19.80 0.22
CA VAL A 101 -13.55 20.26 1.56
C VAL A 101 -13.79 19.19 2.63
N SER A 102 -14.90 18.46 2.53
CA SER A 102 -15.19 17.32 3.40
C SER A 102 -14.20 16.17 3.21
N PHE A 103 -13.79 15.87 1.97
CA PHE A 103 -12.76 14.86 1.72
C PHE A 103 -11.39 15.25 2.29
N GLU A 104 -10.98 16.51 2.17
CA GLU A 104 -9.72 17.01 2.73
C GLU A 104 -9.69 16.93 4.27
N GLN A 105 -10.85 17.04 4.91
CA GLN A 105 -11.00 16.84 6.35
C GLN A 105 -11.10 15.36 6.76
N GLY A 106 -11.12 14.43 5.80
CA GLY A 106 -11.31 13.00 6.06
C GLY A 106 -12.75 12.61 6.43
N ASP A 107 -13.74 13.50 6.28
CA ASP A 107 -15.15 13.18 6.43
C ASP A 107 -15.74 12.67 5.11
N TYR A 108 -15.39 11.43 4.78
CA TYR A 108 -15.84 10.75 3.56
C TYR A 108 -17.36 10.60 3.48
N ASP A 109 -18.04 10.40 4.62
CA ASP A 109 -19.49 10.23 4.66
C ASP A 109 -20.22 11.51 4.26
N THR A 110 -19.79 12.66 4.80
CA THR A 110 -20.35 13.96 4.43
C THR A 110 -19.98 14.32 3.00
N ALA A 111 -18.73 14.08 2.57
CA ALA A 111 -18.31 14.32 1.19
C ALA A 111 -19.20 13.60 0.18
N LEU A 112 -19.39 12.29 0.35
CA LEU A 112 -20.20 11.46 -0.54
C LEU A 112 -21.67 11.87 -0.54
N ARG A 113 -22.23 12.20 0.62
CA ARG A 113 -23.63 12.64 0.77
C ARG A 113 -23.86 14.00 0.11
N THR A 114 -22.94 14.94 0.27
CA THR A 114 -23.01 16.28 -0.30
C THR A 114 -22.89 16.24 -1.82
N LEU A 115 -21.92 15.49 -2.35
CA LEU A 115 -21.83 15.24 -3.79
C LEU A 115 -23.05 14.48 -4.32
N GLY A 116 -23.65 13.61 -3.50
CA GLY A 116 -24.89 12.89 -3.80
C GLY A 116 -26.07 13.80 -4.20
N GLN A 117 -26.10 15.04 -3.69
CA GLN A 117 -27.17 16.02 -3.95
C GLN A 117 -27.07 16.67 -5.34
N LEU A 118 -25.92 16.56 -6.02
CA LEU A 118 -25.74 17.15 -7.34
C LEU A 118 -26.52 16.39 -8.43
N PRO A 119 -27.07 17.09 -9.44
CA PRO A 119 -27.76 16.47 -10.57
C PRO A 119 -26.87 15.47 -11.32
N ALA A 120 -27.29 14.20 -11.35
CA ALA A 120 -26.47 13.13 -11.94
C ALA A 120 -26.18 13.35 -13.43
N ALA A 121 -27.12 13.90 -14.20
CA ALA A 121 -26.98 14.11 -15.64
C ALA A 121 -25.76 14.98 -16.01
N GLN A 122 -25.38 15.93 -15.15
CA GLN A 122 -24.28 16.86 -15.40
C GLN A 122 -23.03 16.53 -14.59
N TYR A 123 -23.20 16.06 -13.34
CA TYR A 123 -22.09 15.94 -12.40
C TYR A 123 -21.63 14.51 -12.14
N ALA A 124 -22.30 13.47 -12.64
CA ALA A 124 -21.88 12.08 -12.43
C ALA A 124 -20.37 11.83 -12.70
N PRO A 125 -19.79 12.19 -13.86
CA PRO A 125 -18.38 11.92 -14.13
C PRO A 125 -17.45 12.73 -13.21
N LEU A 126 -17.79 13.98 -12.91
CA LEU A 126 -17.00 14.84 -12.02
C LEU A 126 -16.98 14.31 -10.58
N ARG A 127 -18.13 13.86 -10.07
CA ARG A 127 -18.25 13.25 -8.76
C ARG A 127 -17.43 11.97 -8.67
N GLU A 128 -17.58 11.07 -9.63
CA GLU A 128 -16.84 9.80 -9.63
C GLU A 128 -15.32 10.03 -9.70
N ALA A 129 -14.85 10.99 -10.51
CA ALA A 129 -13.43 11.31 -10.60
C ALA A 129 -12.88 11.83 -9.26
N MET A 130 -13.60 12.74 -8.59
CA MET A 130 -13.22 13.25 -7.27
C MET A 130 -13.21 12.11 -6.24
N GLN A 131 -14.30 11.34 -6.16
CA GLN A 131 -14.44 10.22 -5.24
C GLN A 131 -13.32 9.20 -5.42
N ALA A 132 -13.00 8.83 -6.67
CA ALA A 132 -11.93 7.88 -6.97
C ALA A 132 -10.57 8.38 -6.49
N SER A 133 -10.25 9.66 -6.69
CA SER A 133 -8.97 10.25 -6.26
C SER A 133 -8.78 10.22 -4.74
N TYR A 134 -9.81 10.59 -3.97
CA TYR A 134 -9.71 10.60 -2.51
C TYR A 134 -9.80 9.19 -1.91
N LEU A 135 -10.76 8.38 -2.36
CA LEU A 135 -10.96 7.03 -1.83
C LEU A 135 -9.79 6.09 -2.16
N ALA A 136 -9.09 6.27 -3.29
CA ALA A 136 -7.90 5.45 -3.59
C ALA A 136 -6.76 5.63 -2.58
N ARG A 137 -6.73 6.77 -1.86
CA ARG A 137 -5.73 7.08 -0.82
C ARG A 137 -6.11 6.53 0.56
N LEU A 138 -7.36 6.09 0.75
CA LEU A 138 -7.87 5.61 2.03
C LEU A 138 -7.24 4.25 2.42
N GLN A 139 -6.52 4.24 3.53
CA GLN A 139 -5.91 3.01 4.10
C GLN A 139 -6.66 2.47 5.34
N ASP A 140 -7.61 3.22 5.89
CA ASP A 140 -8.33 2.80 7.09
C ASP A 140 -9.45 1.80 6.77
N ARG A 141 -9.29 0.59 7.27
CA ARG A 141 -10.23 -0.53 7.12
C ARG A 141 -11.60 -0.23 7.71
N THR A 142 -11.66 0.43 8.87
CA THR A 142 -12.94 0.67 9.55
C THR A 142 -13.81 1.64 8.77
N THR A 143 -13.19 2.64 8.13
CA THR A 143 -13.85 3.57 7.22
C THR A 143 -14.34 2.85 5.97
N TRP A 144 -13.54 1.98 5.34
CA TRP A 144 -14.03 1.17 4.22
C TRP A 144 -15.27 0.34 4.55
N GLN A 145 -15.29 -0.32 5.71
CA GLN A 145 -16.43 -1.11 6.16
C GLN A 145 -17.69 -0.25 6.38
N ARG A 146 -17.55 0.94 6.98
CA ARG A 146 -18.65 1.90 7.13
C ARG A 146 -19.18 2.37 5.78
N LEU A 147 -18.29 2.76 4.87
CA LEU A 147 -18.65 3.24 3.54
C LEU A 147 -19.39 2.16 2.75
N GLN A 148 -18.91 0.91 2.76
CA GLN A 148 -19.59 -0.21 2.08
C GLN A 148 -20.99 -0.48 2.66
N LYS A 149 -21.14 -0.39 3.99
CA LYS A 149 -22.43 -0.56 4.65
C LYS A 149 -23.40 0.58 4.31
N ARG A 150 -22.90 1.81 4.20
CA ARG A 150 -23.72 3.00 3.92
C ARG A 150 -24.10 3.13 2.45
N TYR A 151 -23.22 2.69 1.55
CA TYR A 151 -23.38 2.79 0.11
C TYR A 151 -23.28 1.42 -0.57
N PRO A 152 -24.15 0.45 -0.21
CA PRO A 152 -24.02 -0.95 -0.64
C PRO A 152 -24.17 -1.17 -2.15
N GLN A 153 -24.75 -0.21 -2.88
CA GLN A 153 -24.98 -0.28 -4.33
C GLN A 153 -23.91 0.48 -5.15
N SER A 154 -22.97 1.16 -4.49
CA SER A 154 -21.93 1.93 -5.19
C SER A 154 -20.86 1.01 -5.76
N LYS A 155 -20.90 0.80 -7.09
CA LYS A 155 -19.87 0.02 -7.80
C LYS A 155 -18.47 0.60 -7.62
N LEU A 156 -18.33 1.92 -7.56
CA LEU A 156 -17.05 2.59 -7.32
C LEU A 156 -16.47 2.22 -5.96
N ILE A 157 -17.28 2.34 -4.88
CA ILE A 157 -16.85 2.03 -3.52
C ILE A 157 -16.54 0.53 -3.40
N GLY A 158 -17.39 -0.33 -3.95
CA GLY A 158 -17.17 -1.77 -3.96
C GLY A 158 -15.87 -2.17 -4.64
N ARG A 159 -15.58 -1.60 -5.82
CA ARG A 159 -14.32 -1.86 -6.55
C ARG A 159 -13.10 -1.36 -5.77
N LEU A 160 -13.12 -0.13 -5.26
CA LEU A 160 -11.97 0.42 -4.54
C LEU A 160 -11.72 -0.30 -3.21
N TYR A 161 -12.78 -0.75 -2.54
CA TYR A 161 -12.65 -1.58 -1.36
C TYR A 161 -12.10 -2.97 -1.68
N ALA A 162 -12.54 -3.59 -2.79
CA ALA A 162 -11.93 -4.82 -3.28
C ALA A 162 -10.43 -4.65 -3.56
N ASP A 163 -10.03 -3.56 -4.23
CA ASP A 163 -8.62 -3.22 -4.47
C ASP A 163 -7.84 -3.03 -3.15
N PHE A 164 -8.45 -2.43 -2.12
CA PHE A 164 -7.85 -2.31 -0.79
C PHE A 164 -7.62 -3.68 -0.13
N LEU A 165 -8.64 -4.55 -0.13
CA LEU A 165 -8.55 -5.90 0.47
C LEU A 165 -7.51 -6.78 -0.24
N ALA A 166 -7.35 -6.61 -1.55
CA ALA A 166 -6.47 -7.45 -2.36
C ALA A 166 -4.97 -7.23 -2.09
N LYS A 167 -4.57 -6.11 -1.48
CA LYS A 167 -3.14 -5.80 -1.23
C LYS A 167 -2.47 -6.76 -0.25
N SER A 168 -3.16 -7.16 0.81
CA SER A 168 -2.65 -8.06 1.85
C SER A 168 -3.82 -8.75 2.56
N PRO A 169 -4.49 -9.71 1.90
CA PRO A 169 -5.75 -10.26 2.39
C PRO A 169 -5.53 -11.23 3.56
N THR A 170 -6.26 -11.00 4.65
CA THR A 170 -6.53 -12.04 5.66
C THR A 170 -7.57 -13.03 5.14
N GLU A 171 -7.80 -14.13 5.85
CA GLU A 171 -8.82 -15.11 5.47
C GLU A 171 -10.24 -14.52 5.44
N ALA A 172 -10.56 -13.62 6.38
CA ALA A 172 -11.82 -12.88 6.37
C ALA A 172 -11.93 -11.95 5.15
N ASP A 173 -10.80 -11.33 4.76
CA ASP A 173 -10.75 -10.43 3.60
C ASP A 173 -10.99 -11.16 2.30
N ARG A 174 -10.50 -12.39 2.16
CA ARG A 174 -10.74 -13.20 0.95
C ARG A 174 -12.23 -13.42 0.73
N ARG A 175 -12.95 -13.81 1.79
CA ARG A 175 -14.41 -14.02 1.72
C ARG A 175 -15.14 -12.74 1.35
N GLN A 176 -14.73 -11.63 1.95
CA GLN A 176 -15.33 -10.33 1.69
C GLN A 176 -15.00 -9.82 0.28
N LEU A 177 -13.77 -10.01 -0.18
CA LEU A 177 -13.32 -9.70 -1.54
C LEU A 177 -14.12 -10.51 -2.56
N ASP A 178 -14.28 -11.81 -2.36
CA ASP A 178 -15.07 -12.69 -3.23
C ASP A 178 -16.53 -12.24 -3.32
N ALA A 179 -17.11 -11.85 -2.19
CA ALA A 179 -18.47 -11.28 -2.13
C ALA A 179 -18.57 -9.98 -2.93
N LEU A 180 -17.61 -9.06 -2.79
CA LEU A 180 -17.58 -7.80 -3.55
C LEU A 180 -17.40 -8.03 -5.06
N VAL A 181 -16.49 -8.93 -5.44
CA VAL A 181 -16.25 -9.31 -6.84
C VAL A 181 -17.53 -9.85 -7.48
N THR A 182 -18.23 -10.73 -6.76
CA THR A 182 -19.49 -11.32 -7.22
C THR A 182 -20.61 -10.28 -7.29
N GLN A 183 -20.80 -9.49 -6.22
CA GLN A 183 -21.87 -8.51 -6.12
C GLN A 183 -21.80 -7.45 -7.23
N PHE A 184 -20.59 -6.97 -7.54
CA PHE A 184 -20.39 -5.87 -8.49
C PHE A 184 -19.97 -6.31 -9.90
N GLY A 185 -19.88 -7.63 -10.13
CA GLY A 185 -19.41 -8.20 -11.40
C GLY A 185 -18.03 -7.67 -11.78
N LEU A 186 -17.09 -7.70 -10.82
CA LEU A 186 -15.71 -7.25 -11.05
C LEU A 186 -14.93 -8.34 -11.79
N ASP A 187 -13.87 -7.94 -12.51
CA ASP A 187 -13.00 -8.89 -13.18
C ASP A 187 -12.23 -9.74 -12.16
N ARG A 188 -12.62 -11.02 -12.04
CA ARG A 188 -12.04 -11.96 -11.10
C ARG A 188 -10.55 -12.21 -11.35
N THR A 189 -10.08 -12.06 -12.59
CA THR A 189 -8.67 -12.30 -12.94
C THR A 189 -7.74 -11.29 -12.27
N ARG A 190 -8.19 -10.03 -12.12
CA ARG A 190 -7.49 -8.97 -11.37
C ARG A 190 -7.24 -9.35 -9.90
N TYR A 191 -8.13 -10.15 -9.32
CA TYR A 191 -8.10 -10.52 -7.90
C TYR A 191 -7.65 -11.97 -7.66
N ALA A 192 -7.25 -12.69 -8.70
CA ALA A 192 -6.98 -14.14 -8.61
C ALA A 192 -5.93 -14.49 -7.55
N ALA A 193 -4.84 -13.72 -7.45
CA ALA A 193 -3.79 -13.95 -6.45
C ALA A 193 -4.28 -13.73 -5.01
N ALA A 194 -5.09 -12.69 -4.79
CA ALA A 194 -5.65 -12.39 -3.47
C ALA A 194 -6.75 -13.38 -3.06
N LEU A 195 -7.54 -13.86 -4.03
CA LEU A 195 -8.60 -14.85 -3.85
C LEU A 195 -8.07 -16.28 -3.75
N ALA A 196 -6.84 -16.54 -4.17
CA ALA A 196 -6.22 -17.84 -4.00
C ALA A 196 -6.15 -18.17 -2.50
N ALA A 197 -6.51 -19.41 -2.16
CA ALA A 197 -6.26 -19.92 -0.82
C ALA A 197 -4.75 -19.76 -0.53
N PRO A 198 -4.37 -19.33 0.69
CA PRO A 198 -2.96 -19.34 1.04
C PRO A 198 -2.46 -20.77 0.83
N ALA A 199 -1.27 -20.92 0.22
CA ALA A 199 -0.63 -22.23 0.13
C ALA A 199 -0.70 -22.85 1.54
N ALA A 200 -1.29 -24.04 1.65
CA ALA A 200 -1.52 -24.63 2.97
C ALA A 200 -0.19 -24.64 3.73
N ALA A 201 -0.16 -24.01 4.91
CA ALA A 201 1.00 -24.12 5.80
C ALA A 201 1.32 -25.61 5.96
N PRO A 202 2.62 -26.00 6.01
CA PRO A 202 2.99 -27.39 6.20
C PRO A 202 2.16 -27.96 7.35
N ARG A 203 1.30 -28.95 7.03
CA ARG A 203 0.48 -29.62 8.05
C ARG A 203 1.44 -30.15 9.10
N ALA A 204 1.05 -30.05 10.37
CA ALA A 204 1.82 -30.66 11.46
C ALA A 204 2.03 -32.14 11.13
N VAL A 205 3.25 -32.48 10.71
CA VAL A 205 3.61 -33.83 10.32
C VAL A 205 3.75 -34.62 11.62
N ALA A 206 3.14 -35.82 11.65
CA ALA A 206 3.36 -36.73 12.77
C ALA A 206 4.86 -36.96 12.95
N ARG A 207 5.33 -36.95 14.21
CA ARG A 207 6.76 -37.18 14.48
C ARG A 207 7.16 -38.55 13.91
N LYS A 208 8.21 -38.55 13.09
CA LYS A 208 8.81 -39.77 12.55
C LYS A 208 9.84 -40.33 13.53
N ALA A 209 10.05 -41.64 13.48
CA ALA A 209 11.12 -42.30 14.23
C ALA A 209 12.52 -41.92 13.71
N SER A 210 12.61 -41.62 12.41
CA SER A 210 13.82 -41.15 11.72
C SER A 210 13.48 -40.10 10.68
N TYR A 211 14.41 -39.17 10.44
CA TYR A 211 14.28 -38.15 9.39
C TYR A 211 15.42 -38.24 8.38
N ASN A 212 15.07 -38.21 7.10
CA ASN A 212 16.01 -38.19 5.99
C ASN A 212 16.23 -36.76 5.51
N VAL A 213 17.47 -36.30 5.51
CA VAL A 213 17.85 -34.92 5.16
C VAL A 213 18.75 -34.92 3.94
N GLY A 214 18.28 -34.33 2.85
CA GLY A 214 19.07 -34.08 1.65
C GLY A 214 19.92 -32.82 1.83
N VAL A 215 21.23 -32.94 1.71
CA VAL A 215 22.19 -31.83 1.81
C VAL A 215 22.75 -31.55 0.42
N LEU A 216 22.29 -30.45 -0.17
CA LEU A 216 22.54 -30.04 -1.54
C LEU A 216 23.60 -28.94 -1.53
N LEU A 217 24.86 -29.32 -1.72
CA LEU A 217 25.97 -28.38 -1.68
C LEU A 217 26.90 -28.57 -2.89
N PRO A 218 27.59 -27.51 -3.34
CA PRO A 218 28.56 -27.57 -4.42
C PRO A 218 29.87 -28.18 -3.91
N PHE A 219 29.87 -29.50 -3.70
CA PHE A 219 31.07 -30.20 -3.27
C PHE A 219 32.15 -30.20 -4.35
N GLU A 220 31.74 -30.10 -5.62
CA GLU A 220 32.62 -30.02 -6.80
C GLU A 220 33.65 -31.14 -6.83
N LEU A 221 33.22 -32.36 -6.51
CA LEU A 221 34.10 -33.53 -6.31
C LEU A 221 34.88 -33.92 -7.58
N GLN A 222 34.43 -33.44 -8.75
CA GLN A 222 35.02 -33.72 -10.05
C GLN A 222 36.10 -32.71 -10.47
N ASP A 223 36.24 -31.56 -9.79
CA ASP A 223 37.29 -30.57 -10.11
C ASP A 223 38.56 -30.86 -9.29
N PRO A 224 39.67 -31.35 -9.89
CA PRO A 224 40.91 -31.63 -9.17
C PRO A 224 41.58 -30.38 -8.54
N SER A 225 41.09 -29.18 -8.82
CA SER A 225 41.63 -27.93 -8.28
C SER A 225 41.48 -27.78 -6.75
N TRP A 226 40.65 -28.62 -6.09
CA TRP A 226 40.55 -28.70 -4.62
C TRP A 226 41.90 -28.90 -3.91
N GLN A 227 42.91 -29.44 -4.61
CA GLN A 227 44.27 -29.61 -4.09
C GLN A 227 45.07 -28.31 -4.01
N THR A 228 44.67 -27.28 -4.77
CA THR A 228 45.43 -26.04 -4.95
C THR A 228 44.65 -24.79 -4.58
N ARG A 229 43.31 -24.83 -4.58
CA ARG A 229 42.43 -23.73 -4.16
C ARG A 229 41.50 -24.18 -3.05
N ARG A 230 41.38 -23.35 -2.00
CA ARG A 230 40.45 -23.53 -0.86
C ARG A 230 39.13 -22.78 -1.03
N ALA A 231 38.78 -22.36 -2.25
CA ALA A 231 37.58 -21.54 -2.50
C ALA A 231 36.29 -22.19 -1.94
N ASN A 232 36.23 -23.53 -1.93
CA ASN A 232 35.06 -24.29 -1.46
C ASN A 232 35.22 -24.87 -0.04
N GLN A 233 36.19 -24.40 0.76
CA GLN A 233 36.40 -24.92 2.12
C GLN A 233 35.16 -24.74 3.00
N PHE A 234 34.42 -23.63 2.81
CA PHE A 234 33.18 -23.37 3.55
C PHE A 234 32.13 -24.47 3.35
N VAL A 235 32.08 -25.10 2.17
CA VAL A 235 31.16 -26.21 1.86
C VAL A 235 31.51 -27.43 2.70
N THR A 236 32.78 -27.80 2.73
CA THR A 236 33.25 -28.94 3.52
C THR A 236 33.11 -28.71 5.01
N ASP A 237 33.36 -27.47 5.47
CA ASP A 237 33.22 -27.09 6.88
C ASP A 237 31.76 -27.11 7.33
N LEU A 238 30.86 -26.57 6.49
CA LEU A 238 29.40 -26.62 6.73
C LEU A 238 28.92 -28.08 6.82
N TYR A 239 29.33 -28.93 5.88
CA TYR A 239 28.95 -30.34 5.90
C TYR A 239 29.53 -31.09 7.11
N ALA A 240 30.77 -30.81 7.50
CA ALA A 240 31.36 -31.35 8.73
C ALA A 240 30.55 -30.92 9.98
N GLY A 241 30.14 -29.66 10.05
CA GLY A 241 29.24 -29.15 11.09
C GLY A 241 27.90 -29.88 11.12
N LEU A 242 27.28 -30.12 9.97
CA LEU A 242 26.04 -30.91 9.86
C LEU A 242 26.22 -32.34 10.37
N ARG A 243 27.35 -32.99 10.09
CA ARG A 243 27.66 -34.33 10.61
C ARG A 243 27.85 -34.34 12.13
N LEU A 244 28.52 -33.34 12.70
CA LEU A 244 28.64 -33.20 14.16
C LEU A 244 27.27 -33.01 14.83
N ALA A 245 26.36 -32.28 14.17
CA ALA A 245 24.99 -32.11 14.63
C ALA A 245 24.18 -33.41 14.52
N GLN A 246 24.34 -34.18 13.43
CA GLN A 246 23.74 -35.51 13.27
C GLN A 246 24.15 -36.44 14.41
N ASP A 247 25.45 -36.54 14.71
CA ASP A 247 25.96 -37.36 15.83
C ASP A 247 25.38 -36.92 17.18
N SER A 248 25.24 -35.60 17.38
CA SER A 248 24.70 -35.04 18.62
C SER A 248 23.21 -35.33 18.78
N LEU A 249 22.44 -35.24 17.69
CA LEU A 249 21.03 -35.62 17.66
C LEU A 249 20.83 -37.11 17.90
N GLN A 250 21.67 -37.95 17.29
CA GLN A 250 21.63 -39.39 17.49
C GLN A 250 21.91 -39.77 18.95
N ARG A 251 22.92 -39.15 19.58
CA ARG A 251 23.20 -39.33 21.02
C ARG A 251 22.05 -38.88 21.92
N ALA A 252 21.25 -37.92 21.48
CA ALA A 252 20.06 -37.45 22.17
C ALA A 252 18.78 -38.28 21.86
N GLY A 253 18.89 -39.36 21.08
CA GLY A 253 17.76 -40.24 20.73
C GLY A 253 16.93 -39.78 19.53
N TYR A 254 17.39 -38.78 18.77
CA TYR A 254 16.76 -38.33 17.53
C TYR A 254 17.50 -38.92 16.34
N ALA A 255 16.88 -39.87 15.62
CA ALA A 255 17.50 -40.46 14.44
C ALA A 255 17.39 -39.51 13.23
N VAL A 256 18.53 -39.06 12.74
CA VAL A 256 18.66 -38.23 11.54
C VAL A 256 19.68 -38.87 10.61
N GLN A 257 19.32 -38.99 9.33
CA GLN A 257 20.22 -39.48 8.30
C GLN A 257 20.48 -38.38 7.28
N LEU A 258 21.76 -38.02 7.10
CA LEU A 258 22.19 -37.09 6.07
C LEU A 258 22.49 -37.83 4.77
N PHE A 259 22.05 -37.25 3.65
CA PHE A 259 22.34 -37.68 2.28
C PHE A 259 22.98 -36.49 1.53
N ALA A 260 24.24 -36.61 1.12
CA ALA A 260 24.94 -35.55 0.43
C ALA A 260 24.73 -35.64 -1.09
N TYR A 261 24.39 -34.52 -1.71
CA TYR A 261 24.23 -34.37 -3.16
C TYR A 261 25.13 -33.23 -3.65
N ASP A 262 26.02 -33.54 -4.59
CA ASP A 262 26.86 -32.54 -5.24
C ASP A 262 26.06 -31.78 -6.30
N THR A 263 25.79 -30.50 -6.03
CA THR A 263 25.01 -29.65 -6.93
C THR A 263 25.86 -28.90 -7.95
N GLY A 264 27.19 -28.94 -7.84
CA GLY A 264 28.10 -28.10 -8.63
C GLY A 264 27.86 -26.59 -8.45
N ALA A 265 28.66 -25.78 -9.15
CA ALA A 265 28.60 -24.32 -9.09
C ALA A 265 27.47 -23.69 -9.94
N ASP A 266 26.83 -24.48 -10.81
CA ASP A 266 25.80 -24.00 -11.73
C ASP A 266 24.42 -24.66 -11.51
N THR A 267 23.42 -24.14 -12.21
CA THR A 267 22.03 -24.63 -12.09
C THR A 267 21.77 -25.94 -12.85
N LEU A 268 22.69 -26.40 -13.70
CA LEU A 268 22.51 -27.61 -14.51
C LEU A 268 22.64 -28.85 -13.64
N ALA A 269 23.72 -28.95 -12.86
CA ALA A 269 23.93 -30.07 -11.94
C ALA A 269 22.83 -30.11 -10.87
N LEU A 270 22.42 -28.96 -10.33
CA LEU A 270 21.26 -28.88 -9.43
C LEU A 270 19.98 -29.44 -10.05
N LYS A 271 19.65 -29.12 -11.31
CA LYS A 271 18.46 -29.69 -11.99
C LYS A 271 18.54 -31.21 -12.10
N GLY A 272 19.74 -31.76 -12.33
CA GLY A 272 19.97 -33.20 -12.32
C GLY A 272 19.66 -33.82 -10.96
N VAL A 273 20.14 -33.21 -9.87
CA VAL A 273 19.84 -33.64 -8.50
C VAL A 273 18.34 -33.55 -8.19
N LEU A 274 17.68 -32.46 -8.58
CA LEU A 274 16.23 -32.26 -8.34
C LEU A 274 15.35 -33.24 -9.13
N ALA A 275 15.87 -33.85 -10.19
CA ALA A 275 15.16 -34.88 -10.96
C ALA A 275 15.26 -36.29 -10.34
N LEU A 276 16.07 -36.47 -9.30
CA LEU A 276 16.21 -37.76 -8.61
C LEU A 276 14.92 -38.11 -7.84
N PRO A 277 14.28 -39.26 -8.12
CA PRO A 277 13.01 -39.64 -7.48
C PRO A 277 13.09 -39.71 -5.95
N GLU A 278 14.23 -40.15 -5.41
CA GLU A 278 14.43 -40.27 -3.96
C GLU A 278 14.43 -38.92 -3.24
N LEU A 279 14.74 -37.81 -3.94
CA LEU A 279 14.80 -36.50 -3.33
C LEU A 279 13.41 -36.02 -2.88
N ALA A 280 12.36 -36.41 -3.62
CA ALA A 280 10.97 -36.11 -3.28
C ALA A 280 10.51 -36.82 -1.99
N GLY A 281 11.24 -37.85 -1.55
CA GLY A 281 10.97 -38.59 -0.31
C GLY A 281 11.70 -38.04 0.92
N MET A 282 12.50 -36.99 0.78
CA MET A 282 13.24 -36.39 1.89
C MET A 282 12.31 -35.61 2.83
N ASP A 283 12.67 -35.57 4.11
CA ASP A 283 11.94 -34.82 5.13
C ASP A 283 12.36 -33.36 5.19
N LEU A 284 13.63 -33.09 4.88
CA LEU A 284 14.23 -31.77 4.88
C LEU A 284 15.27 -31.68 3.76
N LEU A 285 15.34 -30.52 3.12
CA LEU A 285 16.41 -30.17 2.20
C LEU A 285 17.23 -29.01 2.79
N VAL A 286 18.56 -29.16 2.81
CA VAL A 286 19.49 -28.10 3.22
C VAL A 286 20.30 -27.67 2.00
N GLY A 287 20.27 -26.39 1.66
CA GLY A 287 20.97 -25.82 0.51
C GLY A 287 20.05 -25.04 -0.44
N PRO A 288 20.50 -24.80 -1.70
CA PRO A 288 21.90 -24.67 -2.06
C PRO A 288 22.48 -23.37 -1.48
N VAL A 289 23.81 -23.21 -1.55
CA VAL A 289 24.53 -22.03 -1.03
C VAL A 289 24.59 -20.87 -2.01
N TYR A 290 24.46 -21.12 -3.32
CA TYR A 290 24.51 -20.09 -4.35
C TYR A 290 23.11 -19.57 -4.73
N LYS A 291 23.02 -18.26 -5.01
CA LYS A 291 21.76 -17.56 -5.34
C LYS A 291 21.03 -18.15 -6.54
N SER A 292 21.79 -18.48 -7.58
CA SER A 292 21.30 -18.98 -8.87
C SER A 292 20.48 -20.27 -8.69
N GLY A 293 20.89 -21.14 -7.75
CA GLY A 293 20.18 -22.38 -7.41
C GLY A 293 19.07 -22.21 -6.38
N ALA A 294 19.16 -21.23 -5.48
CA ALA A 294 18.23 -21.07 -4.35
C ALA A 294 16.77 -20.89 -4.80
N ARG A 295 16.53 -20.08 -5.84
CA ARG A 295 15.17 -19.88 -6.39
C ARG A 295 14.58 -21.16 -7.02
N LEU A 296 15.43 -21.99 -7.60
CA LEU A 296 15.00 -23.26 -8.19
C LEU A 296 14.60 -24.25 -7.09
N LEU A 297 15.42 -24.38 -6.05
CA LEU A 297 15.09 -25.24 -4.91
C LEU A 297 13.88 -24.73 -4.14
N ALA A 298 13.72 -23.42 -3.95
CA ALA A 298 12.54 -22.85 -3.31
C ALA A 298 11.24 -23.27 -4.05
N ARG A 299 11.25 -23.22 -5.39
CA ARG A 299 10.10 -23.68 -6.20
C ARG A 299 9.84 -25.17 -6.02
N TYR A 300 10.89 -25.99 -6.08
CA TYR A 300 10.81 -27.44 -5.88
C TYR A 300 10.24 -27.79 -4.50
N ALA A 301 10.76 -27.17 -3.43
CA ALA A 301 10.30 -27.34 -2.06
C ALA A 301 8.79 -27.05 -1.91
N ARG A 302 8.30 -26.00 -2.58
CA ARG A 302 6.88 -25.64 -2.59
C ARG A 302 6.02 -26.67 -3.33
N GLU A 303 6.47 -27.13 -4.50
CA GLU A 303 5.76 -28.09 -5.34
C GLU A 303 5.63 -29.46 -4.65
N HIS A 304 6.71 -29.92 -4.04
CA HIS A 304 6.76 -31.21 -3.35
C HIS A 304 6.38 -31.14 -1.86
N GLN A 305 6.10 -29.94 -1.34
CA GLN A 305 5.76 -29.69 0.06
C GLN A 305 6.83 -30.20 1.04
N ILE A 306 8.11 -30.01 0.69
CA ILE A 306 9.26 -30.43 1.49
C ILE A 306 9.87 -29.20 2.16
N VAL A 307 10.09 -29.26 3.47
CA VAL A 307 10.75 -28.16 4.19
C VAL A 307 12.17 -28.03 3.68
N CYS A 308 12.57 -26.80 3.37
CA CYS A 308 13.88 -26.46 2.88
C CYS A 308 14.48 -25.34 3.73
N VAL A 309 15.74 -25.49 4.11
CA VAL A 309 16.52 -24.49 4.82
C VAL A 309 17.67 -24.05 3.92
N ASN A 310 17.68 -22.79 3.53
CA ASN A 310 18.84 -22.18 2.90
C ASN A 310 19.86 -21.80 3.98
N PRO A 311 21.08 -22.35 3.95
CA PRO A 311 22.04 -22.19 5.04
C PRO A 311 22.72 -20.82 5.07
N LEU A 312 22.84 -20.12 3.94
CA LEU A 312 23.67 -18.90 3.84
C LEU A 312 22.92 -17.68 3.29
N SER A 313 21.80 -17.88 2.60
CA SER A 313 21.07 -16.77 1.98
C SER A 313 20.40 -15.86 3.00
N GLN A 314 20.47 -14.56 2.73
CA GLN A 314 19.72 -13.50 3.43
C GLN A 314 18.61 -12.90 2.55
N ASP A 315 18.35 -13.51 1.38
CA ASP A 315 17.36 -13.05 0.41
C ASP A 315 15.94 -13.34 0.91
N GLY A 316 15.28 -12.31 1.44
CA GLY A 316 13.92 -12.41 1.96
C GLY A 316 12.88 -12.80 0.90
N ASP A 317 13.16 -12.59 -0.39
CA ASP A 317 12.24 -12.96 -1.46
C ASP A 317 12.04 -14.48 -1.55
N LEU A 318 13.02 -15.27 -1.10
CA LEU A 318 12.94 -16.74 -1.11
C LEU A 318 11.86 -17.28 -0.16
N VAL A 319 11.49 -16.51 0.87
CA VAL A 319 10.56 -16.94 1.93
C VAL A 319 9.26 -16.13 1.97
N ALA A 320 9.18 -15.00 1.24
CA ALA A 320 8.01 -14.11 1.25
C ALA A 320 6.70 -14.84 0.89
N ASP A 321 6.73 -15.70 -0.13
CA ASP A 321 5.57 -16.42 -0.66
C ASP A 321 5.77 -17.95 -0.67
N ASN A 322 6.61 -18.46 0.24
CA ASN A 322 6.94 -19.87 0.28
C ASN A 322 7.06 -20.41 1.71
N LEU A 323 5.98 -21.03 2.20
CA LEU A 323 5.91 -21.61 3.55
C LEU A 323 6.78 -22.85 3.75
N TYR A 324 7.38 -23.37 2.67
CA TYR A 324 8.28 -24.52 2.71
C TYR A 324 9.75 -24.12 2.67
N HIS A 325 10.07 -22.83 2.63
CA HIS A 325 11.45 -22.35 2.54
C HIS A 325 11.77 -21.46 3.72
N TYR A 326 12.92 -21.70 4.33
CA TYR A 326 13.41 -21.02 5.51
C TYR A 326 14.83 -20.54 5.27
N LEU A 327 15.18 -19.38 5.84
CA LEU A 327 16.56 -18.91 5.89
C LEU A 327 17.13 -19.25 7.26
N TYR A 328 18.33 -19.84 7.29
CA TYR A 328 19.08 -19.99 8.54
C TYR A 328 19.58 -18.62 9.02
N ALA A 329 20.08 -17.78 8.10
CA ALA A 329 20.50 -16.42 8.40
C ALA A 329 19.31 -15.44 8.38
N PRO A 330 19.28 -14.42 9.24
CA PRO A 330 18.26 -13.38 9.17
C PRO A 330 18.35 -12.61 7.85
N SER A 331 17.20 -12.27 7.27
CA SER A 331 17.18 -11.45 6.05
C SER A 331 17.81 -10.07 6.27
N ALA A 332 18.28 -9.43 5.19
CA ALA A 332 18.79 -8.06 5.24
C ALA A 332 17.77 -7.08 5.85
N ALA A 333 16.47 -7.27 5.57
CA ALA A 333 15.40 -6.47 6.16
C ALA A 333 15.26 -6.68 7.67
N THR A 334 15.40 -7.92 8.15
CA THR A 334 15.39 -8.24 9.59
C THR A 334 16.57 -7.60 10.30
N GLN A 335 17.77 -7.72 9.72
CA GLN A 335 18.98 -7.10 10.26
C GLN A 335 18.86 -5.57 10.28
N GLY A 336 18.36 -4.96 9.21
CA GLY A 336 18.14 -3.52 9.12
C GLY A 336 17.15 -3.00 10.16
N ARG A 337 16.06 -3.74 10.43
CA ARG A 337 15.11 -3.40 11.50
C ARG A 337 15.77 -3.44 12.88
N ALA A 338 16.49 -4.52 13.19
CA ALA A 338 17.19 -4.65 14.46
C ALA A 338 18.26 -3.56 14.64
N ALA A 339 18.99 -3.21 13.58
CA ALA A 339 19.96 -2.11 13.60
C ALA A 339 19.29 -0.75 13.83
N ALA A 340 18.14 -0.49 13.19
CA ALA A 340 17.37 0.74 13.38
C ALA A 340 16.80 0.84 14.81
N GLU A 341 16.28 -0.27 15.35
CA GLU A 341 15.79 -0.36 16.73
C GLU A 341 16.91 -0.11 17.75
N PHE A 342 18.08 -0.71 17.53
CA PHE A 342 19.27 -0.43 18.33
C PHE A 342 19.65 1.06 18.25
N ALA A 343 19.72 1.64 17.05
CA ALA A 343 20.09 3.04 16.87
C ALA A 343 19.11 4.00 17.56
N ALA A 344 17.81 3.76 17.43
CA ALA A 344 16.78 4.53 18.10
C ALA A 344 16.89 4.44 19.63
N THR A 345 17.22 3.25 20.16
CA THR A 345 17.37 3.00 21.60
C THR A 345 18.65 3.61 22.16
N ALA A 346 19.78 3.46 21.45
CA ALA A 346 21.09 3.89 21.90
C ALA A 346 21.33 5.40 21.70
N PHE A 347 20.77 5.99 20.64
CA PHE A 347 21.07 7.37 20.23
C PHE A 347 19.86 8.32 20.23
N GLY A 348 18.65 7.79 20.47
CA GLY A 348 17.40 8.54 20.44
C GLY A 348 16.81 8.71 19.03
N THR A 349 15.55 9.11 18.96
CA THR A 349 14.84 9.41 17.71
C THR A 349 14.96 10.89 17.35
N GLY A 350 14.94 11.24 16.05
CA GLY A 350 14.97 12.63 15.57
C GLY A 350 16.34 13.16 15.14
N ARG A 351 17.39 12.33 15.14
CA ARG A 351 18.68 12.66 14.54
C ARG A 351 18.75 12.19 13.08
N PRO A 352 19.47 12.91 12.18
CA PRO A 352 19.73 12.42 10.84
C PRO A 352 20.49 11.09 10.88
N ALA A 353 20.11 10.14 10.03
CA ALA A 353 20.80 8.88 9.85
C ALA A 353 21.26 8.76 8.40
N VAL A 354 22.40 8.11 8.18
CA VAL A 354 22.94 7.81 6.86
C VAL A 354 22.97 6.29 6.69
N LEU A 355 22.31 5.79 5.64
CA LEU A 355 22.39 4.40 5.23
C LEU A 355 23.35 4.31 4.04
N LEU A 356 24.43 3.55 4.21
CA LEU A 356 25.34 3.21 3.12
C LEU A 356 25.01 1.79 2.67
N HIS A 357 24.93 1.58 1.36
CA HIS A 357 24.74 0.26 0.78
C HIS A 357 25.70 0.09 -0.41
N GLU A 358 26.21 -1.11 -0.60
CA GLU A 358 26.91 -1.46 -1.83
C GLU A 358 25.90 -1.72 -2.97
N GLY A 359 26.31 -1.44 -4.20
CA GLY A 359 25.46 -1.55 -5.39
C GLY A 359 25.74 -2.79 -6.23
N ASP A 360 26.78 -3.55 -5.90
CA ASP A 360 27.20 -4.70 -6.68
C ASP A 360 26.31 -5.92 -6.38
N LYS A 361 26.10 -6.72 -7.42
CA LYS A 361 25.36 -7.99 -7.37
C LYS A 361 26.38 -9.08 -7.62
N ASP A 362 27.13 -9.47 -6.59
CA ASP A 362 27.98 -10.64 -6.75
C ASP A 362 27.14 -11.89 -6.48
N ASP A 363 27.16 -12.85 -7.40
CA ASP A 363 26.42 -14.10 -7.25
C ASP A 363 27.02 -14.98 -6.13
N THR A 364 28.23 -14.65 -5.68
CA THR A 364 28.92 -15.24 -4.52
C THR A 364 28.81 -14.45 -3.22
N ASP A 365 28.01 -13.37 -3.15
CA ASP A 365 27.82 -12.58 -1.91
C ASP A 365 27.39 -13.41 -0.67
N PHE A 366 26.99 -14.67 -0.88
CA PHE A 366 26.54 -15.59 0.15
C PHE A 366 27.63 -16.55 0.68
N ALA A 367 28.78 -16.67 0.02
CA ALA A 367 29.76 -17.75 0.22
C ALA A 367 31.11 -17.27 0.76
#